data_AF-A0A151T156-F1
#
_entry.id   AF-A0A151T156-F1
#
_cell.length_a   1.000
_cell.length_b   1.000
_cell.length_c   1.000
_cell.angle_alpha   90.00
_cell.angle_beta   90.00
_cell.angle_gamma   90.00
#
_symmetry.space_group_name_H-M   'P 1'
#
loop_
_entity.id
_entity.type
_entity.pdbx_description
1 polymer ?
#
loop_
_entity_poly.entity_id
_entity_poly.type
_entity_poly.pdbx_seq_one_letter_code
_entity_poly.pdbx_strand_id
1 'polypeptide(L)'
;MTGLFQCRGDLSNSDCYNCVSRLPVLSDKLCGKTIAARVQLLGCYMLYEVAGFSQQISGMQILYKTCGATNAAGRGFEERRDTAFSVMENGVVSGHGFYATSYQALYVMGQCEGDVGDSDCGECVKSAVQRAQVECGSSISGQVYLHKCFISYSYYPNGVPGRHSSSAASSSSSSYSSSSSGQNTGKTVAIILGGLAGVAFLVICLMFARSLKKKYDGRC
;
A
#
# COMPACT_ATOMS: atom_id res chain seq x y z
N MET A 1 3.27 -27.06 -18.65
CA MET A 1 3.74 -25.68 -18.39
C MET A 1 2.56 -24.90 -17.85
N THR A 2 2.79 -24.12 -16.81
CA THR A 2 1.84 -23.14 -16.27
C THR A 2 2.37 -21.76 -16.59
N GLY A 3 1.47 -20.81 -16.79
CA GLY A 3 1.87 -19.44 -17.05
C GLY A 3 0.76 -18.47 -16.74
N LEU A 4 1.17 -17.26 -16.37
CA LEU A 4 0.29 -16.14 -16.09
C LEU A 4 0.92 -14.87 -16.61
N PHE A 5 0.07 -13.90 -16.89
CA PHE A 5 0.46 -12.52 -17.07
C PHE A 5 -0.47 -11.66 -16.22
N GLN A 6 0.03 -10.51 -15.82
CA GLN A 6 -0.79 -9.57 -15.07
C GLN A 6 -0.35 -8.15 -15.40
N CYS A 7 -1.34 -7.30 -15.64
CA CYS A 7 -1.16 -5.87 -15.80
C CYS A 7 -1.22 -5.17 -14.46
N ARG A 8 -0.68 -3.95 -14.42
CA ARG A 8 -0.83 -3.08 -13.27
C ARG A 8 -2.29 -2.64 -13.17
N GLY A 9 -2.83 -2.65 -11.95
CA GLY A 9 -4.28 -2.53 -11.73
C GLY A 9 -4.91 -1.21 -12.15
N ASP A 10 -4.11 -0.17 -12.38
CA ASP A 10 -4.56 1.16 -12.81
C ASP A 10 -4.51 1.37 -14.34
N LEU A 11 -4.10 0.37 -15.13
CA LEU A 11 -3.99 0.49 -16.58
C LEU A 11 -5.33 0.30 -17.30
N SER A 12 -5.49 1.02 -18.41
CA SER A 12 -6.57 0.74 -19.36
C SER A 12 -6.34 -0.59 -20.07
N ASN A 13 -7.40 -1.17 -20.66
CA ASN A 13 -7.27 -2.40 -21.44
C ASN A 13 -6.29 -2.25 -22.62
N SER A 14 -6.27 -1.08 -23.28
CA SER A 14 -5.34 -0.81 -24.37
C SER A 14 -3.89 -0.74 -23.88
N ASP A 15 -3.63 -0.08 -22.75
CA ASP A 15 -2.29 0.02 -22.17
C ASP A 15 -1.80 -1.34 -21.67
N CYS A 16 -2.69 -2.10 -21.05
CA CYS A 16 -2.44 -3.48 -20.65
C CYS A 16 -2.06 -4.34 -21.86
N TYR A 17 -2.87 -4.34 -22.92
CA TYR A 17 -2.60 -5.06 -24.16
C TYR A 17 -1.24 -4.69 -24.78
N ASN A 18 -0.96 -3.39 -24.87
CA ASN A 18 0.29 -2.86 -25.40
C ASN A 18 1.51 -3.26 -24.57
N CYS A 19 1.34 -3.43 -23.25
CA CYS A 19 2.38 -3.89 -22.37
C CYS A 19 2.62 -5.40 -22.54
N VAL A 20 1.57 -6.21 -22.45
CA VAL A 20 1.68 -7.68 -22.45
C VAL A 20 2.13 -8.24 -23.81
N SER A 21 1.76 -7.60 -24.92
CA SER A 21 2.15 -8.03 -26.27
C SER A 21 3.67 -7.99 -26.51
N ARG A 22 4.41 -7.20 -25.71
CA ARG A 22 5.88 -7.11 -25.79
C ARG A 22 6.59 -8.22 -25.01
N LEU A 23 5.92 -8.83 -24.04
CA LEU A 23 6.55 -9.73 -23.10
C LEU A 23 7.10 -11.01 -23.76
N PRO A 24 6.44 -11.67 -24.74
CA PRO A 24 6.99 -12.87 -25.37
C PRO A 24 8.32 -12.61 -26.10
N VAL A 25 8.39 -11.51 -26.85
CA VAL A 25 9.61 -11.12 -27.58
C VAL A 25 10.74 -10.77 -26.60
N LEU A 26 10.41 -10.08 -25.50
CA LEU A 26 11.39 -9.80 -24.45
C LEU A 26 11.84 -11.06 -23.74
N SER A 27 10.95 -12.01 -23.48
CA SER A 27 11.29 -13.28 -22.85
C SER A 27 12.25 -14.09 -23.73
N ASP A 28 11.98 -14.19 -25.04
CA ASP A 28 12.86 -14.89 -25.97
C ASP A 28 14.24 -14.21 -26.05
N LYS A 29 14.26 -12.88 -26.14
CA LYS A 29 15.50 -12.11 -26.25
C LYS A 29 16.36 -12.13 -24.99
N LEU A 30 15.74 -12.10 -23.80
CA LEU A 30 16.45 -11.97 -22.52
C LEU A 30 16.74 -13.33 -21.87
N CYS A 31 15.86 -14.30 -22.03
CA CYS A 31 15.95 -15.60 -21.37
C CYS A 31 16.27 -16.75 -22.32
N GLY A 32 16.15 -16.55 -23.64
CA GLY A 32 16.30 -17.60 -24.64
C GLY A 32 15.29 -18.73 -24.46
N LYS A 33 15.67 -19.93 -24.90
CA LYS A 33 14.89 -21.15 -24.67
C LYS A 33 15.12 -21.65 -23.24
N THR A 34 14.18 -21.34 -22.36
CA THR A 34 14.20 -21.76 -20.95
C THR A 34 12.92 -22.50 -20.57
N ILE A 35 12.98 -23.27 -19.49
CA ILE A 35 11.82 -23.97 -18.91
C ILE A 35 11.01 -23.09 -17.96
N ALA A 36 11.59 -21.97 -17.52
CA ALA A 36 10.93 -20.97 -16.71
C ALA A 36 11.49 -19.57 -17.00
N ALA A 37 10.62 -18.58 -17.08
CA ALA A 37 11.02 -17.18 -17.20
C ALA A 37 10.03 -16.26 -16.49
N ARG A 38 10.58 -15.19 -15.89
CA ARG A 38 9.83 -14.07 -15.36
C ARG A 38 10.32 -12.79 -16.04
N VAL A 39 9.41 -12.04 -16.65
CA VAL A 39 9.71 -10.73 -17.25
C VAL A 39 8.79 -9.70 -16.63
N GLN A 40 9.37 -8.72 -15.93
CA GLN A 40 8.65 -7.66 -15.22
C GLN A 40 8.90 -6.31 -15.90
N LEU A 41 7.83 -5.68 -16.37
CA LEU A 41 7.81 -4.30 -16.86
C LEU A 41 7.06 -3.40 -15.87
N LEU A 42 7.14 -2.08 -16.08
CA LEU A 42 6.46 -1.09 -15.24
C LEU A 42 4.93 -1.21 -15.23
N GLY A 43 4.36 -1.75 -16.32
CA GLY A 43 2.91 -1.84 -16.51
C GLY A 43 2.36 -3.27 -16.48
N CYS A 44 3.20 -4.29 -16.57
CA CYS A 44 2.76 -5.67 -16.65
C CYS A 44 3.92 -6.62 -16.40
N TYR A 45 3.62 -7.88 -16.13
CA TYR A 45 4.62 -8.94 -16.12
C TYR A 45 4.05 -10.25 -16.65
N MET A 46 4.95 -11.16 -16.98
CA MET A 46 4.62 -12.56 -17.23
C MET A 46 5.54 -13.47 -16.42
N LEU A 47 5.00 -14.62 -16.07
CA LEU A 47 5.71 -15.75 -15.50
C LEU A 47 5.23 -17.00 -16.25
N TYR A 48 6.16 -17.81 -16.74
CA TYR A 48 5.86 -19.20 -17.09
C TYR A 48 6.89 -20.11 -16.47
N GLU A 49 6.48 -21.35 -16.22
CA GLU A 49 7.36 -22.38 -15.70
C GLU A 49 6.81 -23.79 -15.99
N VAL A 50 7.68 -24.78 -15.81
CA VAL A 50 7.25 -26.18 -15.72
C VAL A 50 6.57 -26.39 -14.36
N ALA A 51 5.46 -27.13 -14.35
CA ALA A 51 4.69 -27.38 -13.14
C ALA A 51 5.57 -27.99 -12.04
N GLY A 52 5.50 -27.44 -10.82
CA GLY A 52 6.30 -27.88 -9.67
C GLY A 52 7.59 -27.09 -9.44
N PHE A 53 7.95 -26.15 -10.32
CA PHE A 53 9.17 -25.34 -10.16
C PHE A 53 9.05 -24.29 -9.03
N SER A 54 7.94 -23.55 -8.93
CA SER A 54 7.76 -22.51 -7.89
C SER A 54 7.46 -23.02 -6.49
N GLN A 55 7.19 -24.32 -6.30
CA GLN A 55 6.76 -24.87 -5.00
C GLN A 55 7.82 -24.79 -3.90
N GLN A 56 9.06 -24.42 -4.24
CA GLN A 56 10.19 -24.31 -3.32
C GLN A 56 10.52 -22.87 -2.90
N ILE A 57 9.86 -21.86 -3.48
CA ILE A 57 10.21 -20.45 -3.27
C ILE A 57 9.17 -19.78 -2.36
N SER A 58 9.63 -19.18 -1.26
CA SER A 58 8.78 -18.37 -0.41
C SER A 58 8.25 -17.16 -1.18
N GLY A 59 6.94 -16.93 -1.14
CA GLY A 59 6.29 -15.75 -1.76
C GLY A 59 6.88 -14.41 -1.30
N MET A 60 7.54 -14.39 -0.13
CA MET A 60 8.17 -13.23 0.50
C MET A 60 9.64 -13.02 0.11
N GLN A 61 10.22 -13.88 -0.73
CA GLN A 61 11.60 -13.72 -1.16
C GLN A 61 11.73 -12.48 -2.05
N ILE A 62 12.75 -11.66 -1.77
CA ILE A 62 13.07 -10.50 -2.61
C ILE A 62 13.67 -10.97 -3.94
N LEU A 63 13.07 -10.52 -5.04
CA LEU A 63 13.54 -10.80 -6.40
C LEU A 63 14.42 -9.67 -6.92
N TYR A 64 13.98 -8.43 -6.72
CA TYR A 64 14.65 -7.25 -7.25
C TYR A 64 14.30 -6.00 -6.45
N LYS A 65 15.23 -5.04 -6.38
CA LYS A 65 14.96 -3.72 -5.81
C LYS A 65 15.70 -2.60 -6.51
N THR A 66 15.09 -1.42 -6.48
CA THR A 66 15.72 -0.14 -6.85
C THR A 66 15.41 0.89 -5.80
N CYS A 67 16.39 1.72 -5.47
CA CYS A 67 16.25 2.84 -4.56
C CYS A 67 16.80 4.09 -5.26
N GLY A 68 16.08 5.21 -5.17
CA GLY A 68 16.51 6.51 -5.69
C GLY A 68 17.37 7.30 -4.72
N ALA A 69 17.45 8.61 -4.93
CA ALA A 69 18.19 9.54 -4.07
C ALA A 69 17.60 9.63 -2.65
N THR A 70 18.38 10.05 -1.66
CA THR A 70 18.00 10.04 -0.23
C THR A 70 17.62 11.40 0.37
N ASN A 71 18.00 12.51 -0.25
CA ASN A 71 18.04 13.80 0.47
C ASN A 71 17.14 14.92 -0.11
N ALA A 72 16.20 14.59 -1.00
CA ALA A 72 15.40 15.59 -1.71
C ALA A 72 14.02 15.90 -1.07
N ALA A 73 13.64 15.24 0.03
CA ALA A 73 12.27 15.32 0.57
C ALA A 73 12.13 16.08 1.90
N GLY A 74 13.22 16.57 2.50
CA GLY A 74 13.20 17.33 3.75
C GLY A 74 12.96 16.48 5.01
N ARG A 75 12.87 17.14 6.17
CA ARG A 75 12.68 16.48 7.47
C ARG A 75 11.31 15.78 7.55
N GLY A 76 11.24 14.66 8.25
CA GLY A 76 9.99 13.90 8.43
C GLY A 76 9.52 13.19 7.16
N PHE A 77 10.41 12.93 6.20
CA PHE A 77 10.06 12.16 5.02
C PHE A 77 9.74 10.70 5.36
N GLU A 78 10.53 10.08 6.23
CA GLU A 78 10.36 8.69 6.64
C GLU A 78 9.00 8.47 7.31
N GLU A 79 8.57 9.37 8.20
CA GLU A 79 7.26 9.32 8.84
C GLU A 79 6.11 9.41 7.82
N ARG A 80 6.22 10.34 6.86
CA ARG A 80 5.23 10.49 5.78
C ARG A 80 5.17 9.24 4.89
N ARG A 81 6.34 8.64 4.62
CA ARG A 81 6.45 7.41 3.86
C ARG A 81 5.83 6.23 4.58
N ASP A 82 6.16 6.05 5.86
CA ASP A 82 5.65 4.93 6.65
C ASP A 82 4.13 5.07 6.89
N THR A 83 3.62 6.29 7.00
CA THR A 83 2.17 6.56 6.99
C THR A 83 1.52 6.16 5.67
N ALA A 84 2.10 6.55 4.53
CA ALA A 84 1.60 6.17 3.21
C ALA A 84 1.63 4.65 3.01
N PHE A 85 2.69 3.97 3.48
CA PHE A 85 2.78 2.51 3.46
C PHE A 85 1.69 1.84 4.28
N SER A 86 1.41 2.33 5.49
CA SER A 86 0.34 1.75 6.32
C SER A 86 -1.05 1.87 5.65
N VAL A 87 -1.33 2.98 4.97
CA VAL A 87 -2.56 3.14 4.19
C VAL A 87 -2.59 2.15 3.01
N MET A 88 -1.46 1.99 2.31
CA MET A 88 -1.33 1.06 1.19
C MET A 88 -1.50 -0.40 1.61
N GLU A 89 -0.92 -0.82 2.73
CA GLU A 89 -1.04 -2.19 3.28
C GLU A 89 -2.49 -2.57 3.54
N ASN A 90 -3.30 -1.68 4.10
CA ASN A 90 -4.73 -1.93 4.30
C ASN A 90 -5.51 -1.83 2.98
N GLY A 91 -5.10 -0.91 2.11
CA GLY A 91 -5.72 -0.67 0.82
C GLY A 91 -5.63 -1.85 -0.12
N VAL A 92 -4.51 -2.59 -0.15
CA VAL A 92 -4.37 -3.76 -1.02
C VAL A 92 -5.31 -4.91 -0.65
N VAL A 93 -5.63 -5.05 0.64
CA VAL A 93 -6.60 -6.05 1.12
C VAL A 93 -8.02 -5.66 0.66
N SER A 94 -8.38 -4.39 0.82
CA SER A 94 -9.71 -3.89 0.41
C SER A 94 -9.87 -3.75 -1.10
N GLY A 95 -8.76 -3.56 -1.82
CA GLY A 95 -8.69 -3.41 -3.26
C GLY A 95 -8.43 -4.73 -4.00
N HIS A 96 -8.55 -5.87 -3.31
CA HIS A 96 -8.36 -7.22 -3.86
C HIS A 96 -7.07 -7.37 -4.67
N GLY A 97 -5.95 -6.96 -4.08
CA GLY A 97 -4.62 -7.17 -4.64
C GLY A 97 -3.99 -5.97 -5.33
N PHE A 98 -4.69 -4.85 -5.52
CA PHE A 98 -4.07 -3.61 -6.04
C PHE A 98 -4.53 -2.39 -5.26
N TYR A 99 -3.59 -1.52 -4.91
CA TYR A 99 -3.90 -0.24 -4.32
C TYR A 99 -2.83 0.80 -4.62
N ALA A 100 -3.26 2.01 -4.98
CA ALA A 100 -2.40 3.16 -5.17
C ALA A 100 -3.01 4.37 -4.49
N THR A 101 -2.18 5.16 -3.82
CA THR A 101 -2.63 6.38 -3.15
C THR A 101 -1.51 7.41 -3.10
N SER A 102 -1.87 8.64 -2.74
CA SER A 102 -0.91 9.70 -2.49
C SER A 102 -1.13 10.22 -1.08
N TYR A 103 -0.04 10.42 -0.35
CA TYR A 103 -0.03 11.09 0.94
C TYR A 103 0.91 12.29 0.86
N GLN A 104 0.32 13.49 0.87
CA GLN A 104 1.04 14.73 0.56
C GLN A 104 1.74 14.64 -0.82
N ALA A 105 3.05 14.88 -0.87
CA ALA A 105 3.89 14.83 -2.07
C ALA A 105 4.44 13.41 -2.38
N LEU A 106 3.97 12.37 -1.68
CA LEU A 106 4.45 11.01 -1.87
C LEU A 106 3.37 10.14 -2.52
N TYR A 107 3.68 9.55 -3.66
CA TYR A 107 2.88 8.50 -4.28
C TYR A 107 3.35 7.13 -3.80
N VAL A 108 2.43 6.24 -3.48
CA VAL A 108 2.71 4.84 -3.14
C VAL A 108 1.75 3.90 -3.87
N MET A 109 2.22 2.70 -4.16
CA MET A 109 1.44 1.67 -4.83
C MET A 109 1.93 0.29 -4.41
N GLY A 110 0.97 -0.61 -4.15
CA GLY A 110 1.21 -2.01 -3.85
C GLY A 110 0.36 -2.89 -4.77
N GLN A 111 0.92 -4.01 -5.20
CA GLN A 111 0.20 -4.98 -6.01
C GLN A 111 0.66 -6.42 -5.73
N CYS A 112 -0.30 -7.31 -5.56
CA CYS A 112 -0.13 -8.75 -5.42
C CYS A 112 -0.40 -9.46 -6.75
N GLU A 113 0.15 -10.66 -6.88
CA GLU A 113 -0.21 -11.60 -7.96
C GLU A 113 -1.68 -12.01 -7.81
N GLY A 114 -2.39 -12.15 -8.92
CA GLY A 114 -3.84 -12.36 -8.92
C GLY A 114 -4.31 -13.71 -8.35
N ASP A 115 -3.38 -14.65 -8.09
CA ASP A 115 -3.66 -15.94 -7.45
C ASP A 115 -3.50 -15.90 -5.92
N VAL A 116 -3.10 -14.75 -5.35
CA VAL A 116 -2.88 -14.56 -3.92
C VAL A 116 -4.17 -14.11 -3.25
N GLY A 117 -4.57 -14.77 -2.16
CA GLY A 117 -5.74 -14.36 -1.37
C GLY A 117 -5.53 -13.04 -0.64
N ASP A 118 -6.61 -12.32 -0.32
CA ASP A 118 -6.55 -10.96 0.25
C ASP A 118 -5.69 -10.86 1.53
N SER A 119 -5.76 -11.86 2.42
CA SER A 119 -4.93 -11.91 3.64
C SER A 119 -3.45 -12.05 3.32
N ASP A 120 -3.09 -13.04 2.50
CA ASP A 120 -1.71 -13.31 2.08
C ASP A 120 -1.13 -12.15 1.28
N CYS A 121 -1.98 -11.43 0.55
CA CYS A 121 -1.60 -10.22 -0.16
C CYS A 121 -1.17 -9.11 0.81
N GLY A 122 -1.96 -8.88 1.87
CA GLY A 122 -1.59 -7.94 2.94
C GLY A 122 -0.25 -8.30 3.58
N GLU A 123 -0.01 -9.58 3.87
CA GLU A 123 1.27 -10.06 4.44
C GLU A 123 2.45 -9.89 3.48
N CYS A 124 2.26 -10.16 2.19
CA CYS A 124 3.29 -9.97 1.18
C CYS A 124 3.68 -8.50 1.07
N VAL A 125 2.69 -7.61 0.96
CA VAL A 125 2.94 -6.16 0.83
C VAL A 125 3.59 -5.61 2.08
N LYS A 126 3.19 -6.06 3.28
CA LYS A 126 3.86 -5.72 4.54
C LYS A 126 5.32 -6.17 4.55
N SER A 127 5.61 -7.37 4.05
CA SER A 127 6.97 -7.86 3.91
C SER A 127 7.77 -6.99 2.94
N ALA A 128 7.16 -6.55 1.82
CA ALA A 128 7.81 -5.67 0.85
C ALA A 128 8.11 -4.28 1.44
N VAL A 129 7.22 -3.76 2.29
CA VAL A 129 7.42 -2.52 3.06
C VAL A 129 8.62 -2.64 4.00
N GLN A 130 8.69 -3.73 4.78
CA GLN A 130 9.84 -4.00 5.66
C GLN A 130 11.15 -4.08 4.86
N ARG A 131 11.13 -4.75 3.70
CA ARG A 131 12.28 -4.79 2.79
C ARG A 131 12.64 -3.38 2.31
N ALA A 132 11.68 -2.55 1.90
CA ALA A 132 11.98 -1.18 1.48
C ALA A 132 12.61 -0.34 2.60
N GLN A 133 12.14 -0.48 3.84
CA GLN A 133 12.69 0.24 4.99
C GLN A 133 14.17 -0.12 5.25
N VAL A 134 14.50 -1.42 5.19
CA VAL A 134 15.88 -1.91 5.38
C VAL A 134 16.77 -1.62 4.17
N GLU A 135 16.25 -1.89 2.97
CA GLU A 135 17.03 -1.93 1.74
C GLU A 135 17.15 -0.58 1.03
N CYS A 136 16.19 0.33 1.24
CA CYS A 136 16.17 1.65 0.64
C CYS A 136 16.31 2.79 1.65
N GLY A 137 16.34 2.52 2.96
CA GLY A 137 16.71 3.51 3.99
C GLY A 137 15.90 4.81 3.86
N SER A 138 16.57 5.95 3.71
CA SER A 138 15.92 7.27 3.52
C SER A 138 15.65 7.63 2.05
N SER A 139 15.74 6.68 1.12
CA SER A 139 15.53 6.93 -0.30
C SER A 139 14.13 7.47 -0.56
N ILE A 140 14.03 8.53 -1.39
CA ILE A 140 12.80 9.25 -1.70
C ILE A 140 11.95 8.58 -2.78
N SER A 141 12.47 7.54 -3.40
CA SER A 141 11.74 6.72 -4.36
C SER A 141 12.30 5.31 -4.34
N GLY A 142 11.46 4.31 -4.61
CA GLY A 142 11.94 2.95 -4.71
C GLY A 142 10.91 2.01 -5.31
N GLN A 143 11.40 0.84 -5.71
CA GLN A 143 10.59 -0.30 -6.11
C GLN A 143 11.17 -1.54 -5.47
N VAL A 144 10.33 -2.34 -4.81
CA VAL A 144 10.72 -3.61 -4.20
C VAL A 144 9.80 -4.69 -4.72
N TYR A 145 10.38 -5.67 -5.41
CA TYR A 145 9.69 -6.80 -6.00
C TYR A 145 9.98 -8.04 -5.18
N LEU A 146 8.94 -8.60 -4.56
CA LEU A 146 8.95 -9.93 -3.99
C LEU A 146 8.40 -10.93 -5.01
N HIS A 147 8.41 -12.22 -4.67
CA HIS A 147 7.94 -13.25 -5.57
C HIS A 147 6.45 -13.11 -5.92
N LYS A 148 5.61 -12.80 -4.91
CA LYS A 148 4.14 -12.72 -5.05
C LYS A 148 3.53 -11.32 -4.98
N CYS A 149 4.33 -10.28 -4.78
CA CYS A 149 3.86 -8.90 -4.77
C CYS A 149 5.00 -7.90 -5.03
N PHE A 150 4.66 -6.65 -5.28
CA PHE A 150 5.63 -5.56 -5.30
C PHE A 150 5.04 -4.29 -4.70
N ILE A 151 5.94 -3.39 -4.28
CA ILE A 151 5.59 -2.02 -3.92
C ILE A 151 6.46 -1.03 -4.69
N SER A 152 5.89 0.16 -4.92
CA SER A 152 6.61 1.30 -5.47
C SER A 152 6.21 2.57 -4.74
N TYR A 153 7.18 3.47 -4.56
CA TYR A 153 6.93 4.79 -4.01
C TYR A 153 7.82 5.83 -4.68
N SER A 154 7.32 7.06 -4.77
CA SER A 154 8.08 8.17 -5.35
C SER A 154 7.62 9.51 -4.80
N TYR A 155 8.58 10.30 -4.32
CA TYR A 155 8.37 11.66 -3.86
C TYR A 155 8.39 12.66 -5.03
N TYR A 156 7.40 13.55 -5.05
CA TYR A 156 7.23 14.60 -6.05
C TYR A 156 7.28 15.96 -5.36
N PRO A 157 8.40 16.70 -5.43
CA PRO A 157 8.56 18.00 -4.76
C PRO A 157 7.45 19.02 -5.11
N ASN A 158 6.90 18.93 -6.31
CA ASN A 158 5.86 19.82 -6.82
C ASN A 158 4.44 19.22 -6.71
N GLY A 159 4.26 18.18 -5.90
CA GLY A 159 3.02 17.42 -5.80
C GLY A 159 2.93 16.27 -6.80
N VAL A 160 2.17 15.22 -6.44
CA VAL A 160 1.98 14.04 -7.28
C VAL A 160 1.16 14.44 -8.52
N PRO A 161 1.64 14.18 -9.76
CA PRO A 161 0.88 14.43 -10.95
C PRO A 161 -0.45 13.68 -10.92
N GLY A 162 -1.57 14.40 -10.91
CA GLY A 162 -2.88 13.80 -11.12
C GLY A 162 -3.04 13.36 -12.57
N ARG A 163 -3.76 12.26 -12.81
CA ARG A 163 -4.32 11.99 -14.14
C ARG A 163 -5.30 13.14 -14.44
N HIS A 164 -4.91 14.05 -15.34
CA HIS A 164 -5.51 15.35 -15.60
C HIS A 164 -7.05 15.40 -15.53
N SER A 165 -7.58 16.33 -14.71
CA SER A 165 -8.52 17.31 -15.26
C SER A 165 -7.71 18.60 -15.44
N SER A 166 -7.61 19.04 -16.69
CA SER A 166 -6.87 20.22 -17.11
C SER A 166 -7.48 21.48 -16.50
N SER A 167 -6.74 22.18 -15.66
CA SER A 167 -6.92 23.63 -15.46
C SER A 167 -5.70 24.20 -14.76
N ALA A 168 -4.67 24.50 -15.55
CA ALA A 168 -3.62 25.43 -15.14
C ALA A 168 -4.20 26.86 -15.18
N ALA A 169 -4.09 27.56 -14.04
CA ALA A 169 -4.13 29.03 -13.83
C ALA A 169 -5.39 29.78 -14.33
N SER A 170 -6.13 30.61 -13.58
CA SER A 170 -5.79 31.44 -12.43
C SER A 170 -7.10 31.88 -11.75
N SER A 171 -7.11 31.88 -10.41
CA SER A 171 -7.90 32.74 -9.50
C SER A 171 -9.15 33.48 -10.02
N SER A 172 -10.34 33.05 -9.58
CA SER A 172 -11.17 33.71 -8.55
C SER A 172 -12.68 33.54 -8.80
N SER A 173 -13.32 32.86 -7.84
CA SER A 173 -14.74 32.84 -7.38
C SER A 173 -15.72 33.78 -8.10
N SER A 174 -16.88 33.35 -8.58
CA SER A 174 -18.04 32.76 -7.86
C SER A 174 -19.19 32.69 -8.89
N SER A 175 -20.18 31.78 -8.89
CA SER A 175 -21.19 31.55 -7.85
C SER A 175 -22.29 30.57 -8.34
N TYR A 176 -23.04 30.04 -7.36
CA TYR A 176 -24.46 29.58 -7.32
C TYR A 176 -24.93 28.43 -8.26
N SER A 177 -25.26 27.21 -7.79
CA SER A 177 -26.42 26.67 -7.00
C SER A 177 -27.21 25.67 -7.90
N SER A 178 -27.86 24.57 -7.49
CA SER A 178 -28.48 24.14 -6.22
C SER A 178 -28.85 22.63 -6.24
N SER A 179 -28.71 21.97 -5.07
CA SER A 179 -29.43 20.80 -4.44
C SER A 179 -30.15 19.72 -5.29
N SER A 180 -30.12 18.41 -4.98
CA SER A 180 -30.44 17.78 -3.67
C SER A 180 -30.00 16.29 -3.50
N SER A 181 -29.55 15.98 -2.27
CA SER A 181 -29.83 14.81 -1.38
C SER A 181 -29.43 13.34 -1.69
N GLY A 182 -28.69 12.75 -0.74
CA GLY A 182 -28.69 11.33 -0.30
C GLY A 182 -27.31 10.64 -0.41
N GLN A 183 -26.67 10.00 0.58
CA GLN A 183 -26.98 9.62 1.97
C GLN A 183 -25.67 9.52 2.79
N ASN A 184 -25.84 9.51 4.13
CA ASN A 184 -24.80 9.66 5.15
C ASN A 184 -24.18 8.32 5.59
N THR A 185 -22.85 8.22 5.70
CA THR A 185 -22.16 7.16 6.48
C THR A 185 -20.92 7.72 7.18
N GLY A 186 -21.10 8.71 8.07
CA GLY A 186 -19.99 9.43 8.71
C GLY A 186 -20.16 9.69 10.22
N LYS A 187 -21.03 8.95 10.92
CA LYS A 187 -21.31 9.22 12.36
C LYS A 187 -21.34 8.01 13.31
N THR A 188 -20.74 6.88 12.96
CA THR A 188 -20.80 5.68 13.85
C THR A 188 -19.45 5.26 14.46
N VAL A 189 -18.35 5.98 14.25
CA VAL A 189 -17.02 5.55 14.77
C VAL A 189 -16.56 6.31 16.02
N ALA A 190 -17.19 7.43 16.38
CA ALA A 190 -16.75 8.25 17.52
C ALA A 190 -17.25 7.77 18.91
N ILE A 191 -18.24 6.86 18.98
CA ILE A 191 -18.89 6.49 20.25
C ILE A 191 -18.24 5.26 20.91
N ILE A 192 -17.55 4.40 20.14
CA ILE A 192 -17.09 3.09 20.66
C ILE A 192 -15.71 3.18 21.35
N LEU A 193 -14.85 4.15 21.00
CA LEU A 193 -13.51 4.27 21.61
C LEU A 193 -13.48 5.09 22.91
N GLY A 194 -14.52 5.88 23.21
CA GLY A 194 -14.62 6.64 24.46
C GLY A 194 -15.18 5.84 25.65
N GLY A 195 -15.98 4.79 25.39
CA GLY A 195 -16.68 4.04 26.43
C GLY A 195 -15.75 3.14 27.27
N LEU A 196 -14.81 2.44 26.63
CA LEU A 196 -13.93 1.50 27.32
C LEU A 196 -12.89 2.19 28.21
N ALA A 197 -12.34 3.33 27.76
CA ALA A 197 -11.41 4.11 28.57
C ALA A 197 -12.09 4.78 29.78
N GLY A 198 -13.32 5.28 29.61
CA GLY A 198 -14.09 5.92 30.68
C GLY A 198 -14.51 4.94 31.79
N VAL A 199 -14.95 3.73 31.43
CA VAL A 199 -15.34 2.70 32.41
C VAL A 199 -14.13 2.20 33.19
N ALA A 200 -12.98 1.98 32.54
CA ALA A 200 -11.76 1.57 33.23
C ALA A 200 -11.30 2.62 34.26
N PHE A 201 -11.32 3.90 33.90
CA PHE A 201 -10.96 4.99 34.82
C PHE A 201 -11.91 5.07 36.02
N LEU A 202 -13.23 4.95 35.81
CA LEU A 202 -14.22 4.94 36.89
C LEU A 202 -14.05 3.77 37.86
N VAL A 203 -13.78 2.56 37.36
CA VAL A 203 -13.54 1.38 38.21
C VAL A 203 -12.29 1.58 39.06
N ILE A 204 -11.21 2.12 38.49
CA ILE A 204 -9.98 2.42 39.23
C ILE A 204 -10.25 3.46 40.33
N CYS A 205 -10.96 4.55 40.03
CA CYS A 205 -11.33 5.57 41.02
C CYS A 205 -12.18 5.01 42.17
N LEU A 206 -13.15 4.14 41.87
CA LEU A 206 -14.00 3.51 42.89
C LEU A 206 -13.21 2.54 43.78
N MET A 207 -12.24 1.82 43.22
CA MET A 207 -11.37 0.92 43.98
C MET A 207 -10.46 1.72 44.94
N PHE A 208 -9.92 2.87 44.52
CA PHE A 208 -9.16 3.78 45.39
C PHE A 208 -10.03 4.43 46.46
N ALA A 209 -11.27 4.84 46.15
CA ALA A 209 -12.17 5.39 47.14
C ALA A 209 -12.56 4.36 48.23
N ARG A 210 -12.74 3.10 47.84
CA ARG A 210 -13.02 1.99 48.77
C ARG A 210 -11.83 1.66 49.66
N SER A 211 -10.60 1.72 49.16
CA SER A 211 -9.40 1.49 49.97
C SER A 211 -9.16 2.61 51.00
N LEU A 212 -9.54 3.86 50.67
CA LEU A 212 -9.53 4.99 51.60
C LEU A 212 -10.62 4.89 52.67
N LYS A 213 -11.85 4.46 52.32
CA LYS A 213 -12.90 4.20 53.31
C LYS A 213 -12.56 3.05 54.25
N LYS A 214 -11.92 1.98 53.74
CA LYS A 214 -11.46 0.86 54.58
C LYS A 214 -10.35 1.26 55.56
N LYS A 215 -9.59 2.32 55.27
CA LYS A 215 -8.62 2.94 56.19
C LYS A 215 -9.27 3.84 57.25
N TYR A 216 -10.46 4.37 56.97
CA TYR A 216 -11.20 5.25 57.89
C TYR A 216 -12.01 4.45 58.93
N ASP A 217 -12.52 3.28 58.56
CA ASP A 217 -13.33 2.39 59.43
C ASP A 217 -12.49 1.45 60.33
N GLY A 218 -11.16 1.58 60.28
CA GLY A 218 -10.21 0.85 61.13
C GLY A 218 -9.55 1.73 62.19
N ARG A 219 -10.13 2.88 62.52
CA ARG A 219 -9.57 3.85 63.46
C ARG A 219 -10.63 4.39 64.44
N CYS A 220 -11.18 3.46 65.22
CA CYS A 220 -11.63 3.68 66.60
C CYS A 220 -11.22 2.44 67.41
#